data_AF-A0A372JGL5-F1
#
_entry.id   AF-A0A372JGL5-F1
#
_cell.length_a   1.000
_cell.length_b   1.000
_cell.length_c   1.000
_cell.angle_alpha   90.00
_cell.angle_beta   90.00
_cell.angle_gamma   90.00
#
_symmetry.space_group_name_H-M   'P 1'
#
loop_
_entity.id
_entity.type
_entity.pdbx_description
1 polymer ?
#
loop_
_entity_poly.entity_id
_entity_poly.type
_entity_poly.pdbx_seq_one_letter_code
_entity_poly.pdbx_strand_id
1 'polypeptide(L)'
;SGAGVPLRALAARCGALLTTSAVARGLFRGDAFDLDVCGGFATPVAAELVQGADLLVGWGCALNDWTLRHGDLVGPDARLVQVDVEAEALGAHRPVDLSLIGDAAETAVAVEAVLAGRGHRARGYRTREVAGRVAAEGRWRDLPFKDRSDGVRVDPRALTIALDDLLPAERTVAVDSGNFMGYPTVYLDVPDVDGLVFTQGFQSVGLGLATAVGAAVARPDRVTVAALGDGGALMSAAELDTAARLGLGLLVVVYDDEAYGAEVHHFGPQGHPLDTVTFPPADIAGVARAYGCDALTVRRVEDLEPVRDWLSGPLDRPLVVQAKVTADRPSWWLAEAFRSH
;
A
#
# COMPACT_ATOMS: atom_id res chain seq x y z
N SER A 1 12.35 13.75 9.62
CA SER A 1 12.76 13.25 10.95
C SER A 1 13.76 12.09 10.89
N GLY A 2 13.78 11.20 9.88
CA GLY A 2 14.72 10.06 9.90
C GLY A 2 14.50 9.11 11.08
N ALA A 3 13.26 9.08 11.60
CA ALA A 3 12.91 8.47 12.87
C ALA A 3 13.02 6.94 12.90
N GLY A 4 13.19 6.27 11.75
CA GLY A 4 13.25 4.81 11.66
C GLY A 4 14.30 4.19 12.59
N VAL A 5 15.51 4.76 12.62
CA VAL A 5 16.59 4.25 13.49
C VAL A 5 16.29 4.48 14.99
N PRO A 6 15.95 5.70 15.44
CA PRO A 6 15.51 5.94 16.82
C PRO A 6 14.35 5.07 17.28
N LEU A 7 13.32 4.91 16.44
CA LEU A 7 12.13 4.12 16.79
C LEU A 7 12.45 2.63 16.90
N ARG A 8 13.32 2.07 16.05
CA ARG A 8 13.81 0.68 16.21
C ARG A 8 14.57 0.50 17.53
N ALA A 9 15.45 1.45 17.88
CA ALA A 9 16.21 1.39 19.12
C ALA A 9 15.27 1.43 20.35
N LEU A 10 14.28 2.32 20.33
CA LEU A 10 13.26 2.42 21.37
C LEU A 10 12.43 1.13 21.46
N ALA A 11 11.92 0.63 20.32
CA ALA A 11 11.13 -0.59 20.26
C ALA A 11 11.90 -1.82 20.77
N ALA A 12 13.18 -1.94 20.42
CA ALA A 12 14.04 -3.01 20.91
C ALA A 12 14.25 -2.95 22.43
N ARG A 13 14.24 -1.76 23.04
CA ARG A 13 14.37 -1.59 24.49
C ARG A 13 13.09 -1.92 25.25
N CYS A 14 11.95 -1.43 24.77
CA CYS A 14 10.67 -1.60 25.44
C CYS A 14 9.92 -2.88 25.03
N GLY A 15 10.43 -3.63 24.04
CA GLY A 15 9.80 -4.85 23.57
C GLY A 15 8.58 -4.60 22.69
N ALA A 16 8.48 -3.43 22.05
CA ALA A 16 7.38 -3.10 21.16
C ALA A 16 7.57 -3.69 19.74
N LEU A 17 6.45 -3.87 19.06
CA LEU A 17 6.39 -4.13 17.62
C LEU A 17 6.40 -2.81 16.86
N LEU A 18 6.72 -2.87 15.57
CA LEU A 18 6.77 -1.72 14.68
C LEU A 18 5.72 -1.89 13.59
N THR A 19 5.04 -0.81 13.23
CA THR A 19 4.10 -0.78 12.11
C THR A 19 4.01 0.64 11.58
N THR A 20 3.52 0.81 10.35
CA THR A 20 3.49 2.09 9.65
C THR A 20 2.08 2.45 9.21
N SER A 21 1.79 3.73 9.04
CA SER A 21 0.70 4.12 8.13
C SER A 21 1.12 3.77 6.69
N ALA A 22 0.16 3.64 5.77
CA ALA A 22 0.46 3.25 4.39
C ALA A 22 1.56 4.13 3.75
N VAL A 23 1.50 5.45 3.93
CA VAL A 23 2.47 6.41 3.37
C VAL A 23 3.90 6.26 3.89
N ALA A 24 4.10 5.54 5.00
CA ALA A 24 5.41 5.29 5.61
C ALA A 24 5.86 3.83 5.45
N ARG A 25 5.14 3.03 4.64
CA ARG A 25 5.46 1.62 4.39
C ARG A 25 6.90 1.46 3.93
N GLY A 26 7.61 0.49 4.51
CA GLY A 26 9.03 0.24 4.23
C GLY A 26 10.00 0.94 5.19
N LEU A 27 9.53 1.85 6.07
CA LEU A 27 10.38 2.49 7.10
C LEU A 27 11.06 1.46 8.03
N PHE A 28 10.36 0.39 8.36
CA PHE A 28 10.83 -0.66 9.27
C PHE A 28 11.32 -1.93 8.58
N ARG A 29 11.47 -1.90 7.24
CA ARG A 29 11.95 -3.04 6.44
C ARG A 29 13.21 -3.66 7.03
N GLY A 30 13.26 -4.98 7.08
CA GLY A 30 14.36 -5.76 7.64
C GLY A 30 14.32 -5.95 9.16
N ASP A 31 13.34 -5.37 9.87
CA ASP A 31 13.08 -5.76 11.27
C ASP A 31 12.31 -7.09 11.30
N ALA A 32 12.69 -8.01 12.18
CA ALA A 32 11.94 -9.25 12.40
C ALA A 32 10.57 -9.03 13.09
N PHE A 33 10.31 -7.81 13.57
CA PHE A 33 9.10 -7.40 14.29
C PHE A 33 8.39 -6.22 13.63
N ASP A 34 8.64 -6.02 12.33
CA ASP A 34 7.88 -5.11 11.48
C ASP A 34 6.58 -5.80 11.04
N LEU A 35 5.44 -5.19 11.40
CA LEU A 35 4.10 -5.63 11.03
C LEU A 35 3.65 -5.06 9.67
N ASP A 36 4.55 -4.39 8.94
CA ASP A 36 4.29 -3.69 7.68
C ASP A 36 3.30 -2.52 7.91
N VAL A 37 2.12 -2.57 7.29
CA VAL A 37 1.13 -1.48 7.34
C VAL A 37 0.06 -1.74 8.41
N CYS A 38 -0.25 -0.74 9.20
CA CYS A 38 -1.35 -0.71 10.17
C CYS A 38 -2.66 -0.32 9.48
N GLY A 39 -3.79 -0.63 10.11
CA GLY A 39 -5.09 -0.13 9.66
C GLY A 39 -5.74 -0.99 8.58
N GLY A 40 -6.48 -0.38 7.66
CA GLY A 40 -7.27 -1.07 6.63
C GLY A 40 -6.47 -2.04 5.74
N PHE A 41 -5.15 -1.84 5.62
CA PHE A 41 -4.27 -2.73 4.88
C PHE A 41 -3.51 -3.75 5.74
N ALA A 42 -3.68 -3.75 7.06
CA ALA A 42 -2.99 -4.69 7.94
C ALA A 42 -3.36 -6.14 7.63
N THR A 43 -2.37 -7.04 7.68
CA THR A 43 -2.62 -8.48 7.69
C THR A 43 -3.42 -8.88 8.94
N PRO A 44 -4.10 -10.04 8.93
CA PRO A 44 -4.80 -10.52 10.12
C PRO A 44 -3.89 -10.61 11.37
N VAL A 45 -2.65 -11.09 11.20
CA VAL A 45 -1.68 -11.16 12.30
C VAL A 45 -1.27 -9.78 12.81
N ALA A 46 -1.07 -8.81 11.92
CA ALA A 46 -0.74 -7.43 12.31
C ALA A 46 -1.91 -6.80 13.09
N ALA A 47 -3.14 -6.94 12.59
CA ALA A 47 -4.34 -6.44 13.26
C ALA A 47 -4.52 -7.07 14.66
N GLU A 48 -4.36 -8.39 14.79
CA GLU A 48 -4.44 -9.10 16.07
C GLU A 48 -3.39 -8.59 17.07
N LEU A 49 -2.13 -8.47 16.64
CA LEU A 49 -1.03 -8.03 17.50
C LEU A 49 -1.16 -6.57 17.93
N VAL A 50 -1.63 -5.70 17.04
CA VAL A 50 -1.93 -4.29 17.36
C VAL A 50 -3.09 -4.20 18.34
N GLN A 51 -4.19 -4.92 18.09
CA GLN A 51 -5.38 -4.91 18.94
C GLN A 51 -5.11 -5.47 20.34
N GLY A 52 -4.19 -6.44 20.46
CA GLY A 52 -3.78 -7.01 21.73
C GLY A 52 -2.84 -6.12 22.55
N ALA A 53 -2.32 -5.02 22.01
CA ALA A 53 -1.40 -4.15 22.72
C ALA A 53 -2.11 -3.37 23.85
N ASP A 54 -1.44 -3.23 24.99
CA ASP A 54 -1.86 -2.40 26.12
C ASP A 54 -1.45 -0.92 25.95
N LEU A 55 -0.55 -0.64 25.02
CA LEU A 55 -0.07 0.68 24.67
C LEU A 55 0.18 0.79 23.17
N LEU A 56 -0.45 1.78 22.55
CA LEU A 56 -0.20 2.19 21.16
C LEU A 56 0.39 3.61 21.18
N VAL A 57 1.50 3.80 20.48
CA VAL A 57 2.15 5.11 20.35
C VAL A 57 2.22 5.48 18.87
N GLY A 58 1.45 6.51 18.48
CA GLY A 58 1.51 7.10 17.15
C GLY A 58 2.64 8.11 17.06
N TRP A 59 3.57 7.90 16.13
CA TRP A 59 4.74 8.75 15.92
C TRP A 59 4.63 9.48 14.58
N GLY A 60 4.30 10.78 14.59
CA GLY A 60 4.10 11.59 13.39
C GLY A 60 3.02 11.01 12.47
N CYS A 61 1.95 10.49 13.06
CA CYS A 61 0.84 9.88 12.33
C CYS A 61 -0.49 10.42 12.82
N ALA A 62 -1.41 10.69 11.88
CA ALA A 62 -2.71 11.27 12.18
C ALA A 62 -3.65 10.37 12.98
N LEU A 63 -3.39 9.06 13.04
CA LEU A 63 -4.26 8.08 13.70
C LEU A 63 -5.72 8.15 13.22
N ASN A 64 -5.90 8.41 11.93
CA ASN A 64 -7.21 8.49 11.29
C ASN A 64 -7.92 7.13 11.21
N ASP A 65 -9.17 7.17 10.78
CA ASP A 65 -10.03 5.99 10.64
C ASP A 65 -9.42 4.88 9.78
N TRP A 66 -8.66 5.24 8.75
CA TRP A 66 -7.95 4.27 7.92
C TRP A 66 -6.81 3.57 8.68
N THR A 67 -6.05 4.33 9.47
CA THR A 67 -4.89 3.85 10.22
C THR A 67 -5.31 2.97 11.41
N LEU A 68 -6.46 3.25 12.02
CA LEU A 68 -6.95 2.55 13.21
C LEU A 68 -8.17 1.64 12.96
N ARG A 69 -8.59 1.45 11.70
CA ARG A 69 -9.82 0.74 11.32
C ARG A 69 -11.04 1.24 12.09
N HIS A 70 -11.35 2.53 11.97
CA HIS A 70 -12.42 3.20 12.72
C HIS A 70 -12.32 3.01 14.24
N GLY A 71 -11.10 2.77 14.73
CA GLY A 71 -10.79 2.59 16.14
C GLY A 71 -10.78 1.14 16.62
N ASP A 72 -11.17 0.17 15.79
CA ASP A 72 -11.22 -1.26 16.13
C ASP A 72 -9.84 -1.85 16.47
N LEU A 73 -8.75 -1.22 16.00
CA LEU A 73 -7.39 -1.62 16.35
C LEU A 73 -6.94 -1.17 17.73
N VAL A 74 -7.67 -0.29 18.41
CA VAL A 74 -7.32 0.15 19.77
C VAL A 74 -8.06 -0.76 20.75
N GLY A 75 -7.31 -1.62 21.44
CA GLY A 75 -7.86 -2.50 22.46
C GLY A 75 -8.61 -1.73 23.56
N PRO A 76 -9.62 -2.34 24.20
CA PRO A 76 -10.48 -1.64 25.17
C PRO A 76 -9.71 -1.11 26.39
N ASP A 77 -8.63 -1.79 26.77
CA ASP A 77 -7.75 -1.40 27.89
C ASP A 77 -6.46 -0.70 27.42
N ALA A 78 -6.30 -0.48 26.11
CA ALA A 78 -5.09 0.08 25.53
C ALA A 78 -5.01 1.59 25.78
N ARG A 79 -3.82 2.06 26.14
CA ARG A 79 -3.51 3.49 26.17
C ARG A 79 -3.06 3.95 24.80
N LEU A 80 -3.60 5.07 24.32
CA LEU A 80 -3.23 5.69 23.06
C LEU A 80 -2.41 6.96 23.31
N VAL A 81 -1.17 6.96 22.84
CA VAL A 81 -0.25 8.10 22.91
C VAL A 81 0.00 8.62 21.51
N GLN A 82 0.06 9.94 21.34
CA GLN A 82 0.37 10.56 20.06
C GLN A 82 1.49 11.59 20.20
N VAL A 83 2.49 11.47 19.32
CA VAL A 83 3.62 12.38 19.20
C VAL A 83 3.53 13.02 17.82
N ASP A 84 3.41 14.34 17.75
CA ASP A 84 3.36 15.06 16.49
C ASP A 84 4.05 16.42 16.60
N VAL A 85 4.52 16.96 15.48
CA VAL A 85 5.11 18.30 15.44
C VAL A 85 4.02 19.38 15.38
N GLU A 86 2.87 19.06 14.81
CA GLU A 86 1.73 19.97 14.68
C GLU A 86 0.76 19.76 15.85
N ALA A 87 0.48 20.83 16.60
CA ALA A 87 -0.39 20.76 17.77
C ALA A 87 -1.84 20.39 17.39
N GLU A 88 -2.29 20.84 16.22
CA GLU A 88 -3.64 20.62 15.69
C GLU A 88 -3.88 19.16 15.26
N ALA A 89 -2.82 18.38 15.03
CA ALA A 89 -2.94 16.96 14.69
C ALA A 89 -3.28 16.09 15.91
N LEU A 90 -2.93 16.55 17.11
CA LEU A 90 -3.07 15.79 18.35
C LEU A 90 -4.55 15.63 18.72
N GLY A 91 -5.03 14.39 18.70
CA GLY A 91 -6.41 14.07 19.02
C GLY A 91 -7.44 14.49 17.97
N ALA A 92 -7.01 14.92 16.77
CA ALA A 92 -7.90 15.45 15.72
C ALA A 92 -8.93 14.42 15.22
N HIS A 93 -8.53 13.14 15.16
CA HIS A 93 -9.38 12.05 14.67
C HIS A 93 -10.05 11.28 15.80
N ARG A 94 -9.45 11.22 16.99
CA ARG A 94 -10.01 10.57 18.18
C ARG A 94 -9.32 11.02 19.46
N PRO A 95 -9.96 10.88 20.62
CA PRO A 95 -9.30 11.10 21.91
C PRO A 95 -8.06 10.21 22.08
N VAL A 96 -7.00 10.80 22.64
CA VAL A 96 -5.74 10.13 23.02
C VAL A 96 -5.49 10.35 24.52
N ASP A 97 -4.85 9.41 25.19
CA ASP A 97 -4.55 9.46 26.63
C ASP A 97 -3.38 10.39 26.97
N LEU A 98 -2.42 10.52 26.05
CA LEU A 98 -1.26 11.40 26.19
C LEU A 98 -0.87 11.98 24.83
N SER A 99 -0.64 13.29 24.80
CA SER A 99 -0.21 14.02 23.61
C SER A 99 1.12 14.70 23.87
N LEU A 100 2.03 14.62 22.91
CA LEU A 100 3.37 15.18 22.96
C LEU A 100 3.63 15.99 21.68
N ILE A 101 3.96 17.27 21.85
CA ILE A 101 4.41 18.10 20.72
C ILE A 101 5.92 17.93 20.59
N GLY A 102 6.39 17.42 19.45
CA GLY A 102 7.81 17.23 19.19
C GLY A 102 8.10 16.42 17.93
N ASP A 103 9.32 16.56 17.41
CA ASP A 103 9.80 15.71 16.33
C ASP A 103 9.86 14.25 16.79
N ALA A 104 9.37 13.34 15.94
CA ALA A 104 9.27 11.92 16.28
C ALA A 104 10.64 11.26 16.57
N ALA A 105 11.70 11.65 15.85
CA ALA A 105 13.03 11.09 16.04
C ALA A 105 13.64 11.58 17.35
N GLU A 106 13.64 12.90 17.57
CA GLU A 106 14.18 13.53 18.78
C GLU A 106 13.44 13.04 20.04
N THR A 107 12.11 12.96 19.96
CA THR A 107 11.28 12.45 21.07
C THR A 107 11.57 10.98 21.35
N ALA A 108 11.73 10.15 20.32
CA ALA A 108 12.08 8.74 20.49
C ALA A 108 13.47 8.56 21.14
N VAL A 109 14.47 9.37 20.73
CA VAL A 109 15.81 9.39 21.35
C VAL A 109 15.72 9.78 22.83
N ALA A 110 14.97 10.84 23.16
CA ALA A 110 14.82 11.30 24.54
C ALA A 110 14.16 10.23 25.43
N VAL A 111 13.10 9.58 24.94
CA VAL A 111 12.42 8.50 25.67
C VAL A 111 13.33 7.30 25.85
N GLU A 112 14.06 6.88 24.81
CA GLU A 112 15.00 5.76 24.89
C GLU A 112 16.08 6.03 25.93
N ALA A 113 16.65 7.24 25.95
CA ALA A 113 17.68 7.65 26.90
C ALA A 113 17.17 7.62 28.35
N VAL A 114 15.94 8.08 28.60
CA VAL A 114 15.31 8.01 29.93
C VAL A 114 15.11 6.56 30.37
N LEU A 115 14.61 5.69 29.49
CA LEU A 115 14.45 4.26 29.79
C LEU A 115 15.81 3.60 30.05
N ALA A 116 16.83 3.94 29.25
CA ALA A 116 18.18 3.44 29.41
C ALA A 116 18.80 3.86 30.76
N GLY A 117 18.68 5.14 31.13
CA GLY A 117 19.17 5.67 32.41
C GLY A 117 18.49 5.05 33.63
N ARG A 118 17.25 4.57 33.49
CA ARG A 118 16.53 3.80 34.52
C ARG A 118 16.85 2.30 34.51
N GLY A 119 17.73 1.84 33.61
CA GLY A 119 18.02 0.43 33.42
C GLY A 119 16.84 -0.40 32.89
N HIS A 120 15.82 0.26 32.33
CA HIS A 120 14.63 -0.43 31.84
C HIS A 120 14.93 -1.20 30.54
N ARG A 121 14.53 -2.47 30.54
CA ARG A 121 14.46 -3.35 29.37
C ARG A 121 13.26 -4.28 29.55
N ALA A 122 12.48 -4.44 28.49
CA ALA A 122 11.36 -5.37 28.46
C ALA A 122 11.41 -6.21 27.19
N ARG A 123 10.98 -7.47 27.32
CA ARG A 123 10.81 -8.35 26.16
C ARG A 123 9.56 -7.97 25.37
N GLY A 124 8.47 -7.62 26.06
CA GLY A 124 7.18 -7.31 25.46
C GLY A 124 6.78 -8.36 24.41
N TYR A 125 6.36 -7.88 23.26
CA TYR A 125 6.02 -8.68 22.09
C TYR A 125 7.22 -9.23 21.32
N ARG A 126 8.45 -8.81 21.61
CA ARG A 126 9.65 -9.22 20.86
C ARG A 126 10.13 -10.62 21.23
N THR A 127 9.28 -11.60 20.97
CA THR A 127 9.47 -13.02 21.26
C THR A 127 9.81 -13.80 19.99
N ARG A 128 10.47 -14.97 20.12
CA ARG A 128 10.73 -15.85 18.97
C ARG A 128 9.44 -16.31 18.29
N GLU A 129 8.39 -16.52 19.08
CA GLU A 129 7.07 -16.92 18.60
C GLU A 129 6.44 -15.83 17.73
N VAL A 130 6.40 -14.59 18.23
CA VAL A 130 5.87 -13.44 17.47
C VAL A 130 6.69 -13.19 16.21
N ALA A 131 8.03 -13.23 16.28
CA ALA A 131 8.87 -13.12 15.09
C ALA A 131 8.56 -14.21 14.04
N GLY A 132 8.30 -15.45 14.49
CA GLY A 132 7.89 -16.54 13.62
C GLY A 132 6.55 -16.30 12.95
N ARG A 133 5.56 -15.77 13.69
CA ARG A 133 4.26 -15.38 13.15
C ARG A 133 4.37 -14.25 12.13
N VAL A 134 5.12 -13.20 12.45
CA VAL A 134 5.37 -12.08 11.52
C VAL A 134 6.06 -12.56 10.25
N ALA A 135 7.06 -13.45 10.36
CA ALA A 135 7.75 -14.00 9.19
C ALA A 135 6.85 -14.90 8.31
N ALA A 136 5.87 -15.60 8.90
CA ALA A 136 5.00 -16.52 8.18
C ALA A 136 3.73 -15.85 7.61
N GLU A 137 3.21 -14.82 8.29
CA GLU A 137 1.88 -14.27 8.05
C GLU A 137 1.88 -12.74 7.88
N GLY A 138 3.03 -12.09 8.05
CA GLY A 138 3.15 -10.63 8.06
C GLY A 138 2.99 -9.97 6.69
N ARG A 139 3.09 -10.73 5.59
CA ARG A 139 2.90 -10.22 4.22
C ARG A 139 1.67 -10.85 3.59
N TRP A 140 0.82 -10.01 3.01
CA TRP A 140 -0.40 -10.46 2.33
C TRP A 140 -0.15 -11.47 1.22
N ARG A 141 0.97 -11.34 0.51
CA ARG A 141 1.33 -12.26 -0.58
C ARG A 141 1.66 -13.68 -0.12
N ASP A 142 2.03 -13.87 1.15
CA ASP A 142 2.35 -15.18 1.71
C ASP A 142 1.12 -15.90 2.28
N LEU A 143 0.01 -15.17 2.46
CA LEU A 143 -1.22 -15.74 2.99
C LEU A 143 -1.93 -16.58 1.92
N PRO A 144 -2.47 -17.74 2.31
CA PRO A 144 -3.19 -18.59 1.37
C PRO A 144 -4.45 -17.89 0.87
N PHE A 145 -4.70 -17.99 -0.43
CA PHE A 145 -5.94 -17.53 -1.04
C PHE A 145 -6.46 -18.55 -2.05
N LYS A 146 -7.77 -18.54 -2.27
CA LYS A 146 -8.37 -19.24 -3.40
C LYS A 146 -8.26 -18.35 -4.63
N ASP A 147 -7.46 -18.78 -5.60
CA ASP A 147 -7.38 -18.17 -6.93
C ASP A 147 -8.75 -18.27 -7.62
N ARG A 148 -9.22 -17.15 -8.14
CA ARG A 148 -10.51 -17.00 -8.83
C ARG A 148 -10.38 -16.72 -10.31
N SER A 149 -9.18 -16.82 -10.87
CA SER A 149 -8.96 -16.71 -12.30
C SER A 149 -9.88 -17.67 -13.06
N ASP A 150 -10.54 -17.18 -14.11
CA ASP A 150 -11.54 -17.94 -14.87
C ASP A 150 -11.08 -18.26 -16.31
N GLY A 151 -9.82 -17.93 -16.62
CA GLY A 151 -9.21 -18.11 -17.93
C GLY A 151 -9.50 -17.00 -18.93
N VAL A 152 -10.34 -16.02 -18.60
CA VAL A 152 -10.49 -14.77 -19.38
C VAL A 152 -10.15 -13.54 -18.57
N ARG A 153 -10.22 -13.65 -17.25
CA ARG A 153 -9.84 -12.68 -16.24
C ARG A 153 -8.92 -13.34 -15.20
N VAL A 154 -7.88 -12.62 -14.81
CA VAL A 154 -6.91 -13.05 -13.80
C VAL A 154 -7.35 -12.55 -12.42
N ASP A 155 -7.14 -13.36 -11.38
CA ASP A 155 -7.30 -12.90 -10.01
C ASP A 155 -6.27 -11.78 -9.74
N PRO A 156 -6.69 -10.59 -9.26
CA PRO A 156 -5.78 -9.48 -9.04
C PRO A 156 -4.68 -9.80 -8.01
N ARG A 157 -4.90 -10.76 -7.09
CA ARG A 157 -3.87 -11.25 -6.18
C ARG A 157 -2.82 -12.06 -6.92
N ALA A 158 -3.24 -13.03 -7.74
CA ALA A 158 -2.34 -13.86 -8.53
C ALA A 158 -1.52 -13.00 -9.51
N LEU A 159 -2.15 -12.05 -10.19
CA LEU A 159 -1.49 -11.06 -11.03
C LEU A 159 -0.41 -10.29 -10.26
N THR A 160 -0.76 -9.73 -9.10
CA THR A 160 0.15 -8.86 -8.34
C THR A 160 1.30 -9.65 -7.73
N ILE A 161 1.08 -10.88 -7.27
CA ILE A 161 2.14 -11.78 -6.79
C ILE A 161 3.12 -12.11 -7.91
N ALA A 162 2.61 -12.45 -9.09
CA ALA A 162 3.46 -12.76 -10.23
C ALA A 162 4.27 -11.54 -10.70
N LEU A 163 3.68 -10.35 -10.70
CA LEU A 163 4.40 -9.10 -10.93
C LEU A 163 5.48 -8.87 -9.87
N ASP A 164 5.17 -9.12 -8.59
CA ASP A 164 6.14 -8.96 -7.49
C ASP A 164 7.35 -9.88 -7.63
N ASP A 165 7.18 -11.08 -8.20
CA ASP A 165 8.26 -12.04 -8.49
C ASP A 165 9.13 -11.64 -9.68
N LEU A 166 8.58 -10.87 -10.62
CA LEU A 166 9.31 -10.40 -11.80
C LEU A 166 10.09 -9.12 -11.52
N LEU A 167 9.51 -8.23 -10.74
CA LEU A 167 10.02 -6.89 -10.50
C LEU A 167 11.33 -6.91 -9.69
N PRO A 168 12.29 -6.00 -9.99
CA PRO A 168 13.50 -5.87 -9.19
C PRO A 168 13.20 -5.35 -7.79
N ALA A 169 14.11 -5.60 -6.84
CA ALA A 169 13.99 -5.09 -5.48
C ALA A 169 13.97 -3.55 -5.44
N GLU A 170 14.84 -2.89 -6.23
CA GLU A 170 14.89 -1.43 -6.35
C GLU A 170 13.76 -0.93 -7.26
N ARG A 171 12.63 -0.60 -6.62
CA ARG A 171 11.42 -0.15 -7.29
C ARG A 171 10.68 0.93 -6.50
N THR A 172 9.86 1.68 -7.20
CA THR A 172 8.89 2.61 -6.63
C THR A 172 7.50 2.23 -7.10
N VAL A 173 6.53 2.11 -6.20
CA VAL A 173 5.15 1.75 -6.48
C VAL A 173 4.27 2.97 -6.25
N ALA A 174 3.66 3.50 -7.31
CA ALA A 174 2.67 4.56 -7.25
C ALA A 174 1.28 3.97 -7.51
N VAL A 175 0.30 4.32 -6.68
CA VAL A 175 -1.03 3.66 -6.69
C VAL A 175 -2.13 4.69 -6.87
N ASP A 176 -3.07 4.43 -7.78
CA ASP A 176 -4.29 5.23 -7.97
C ASP A 176 -5.43 4.81 -7.03
N SER A 177 -6.56 5.53 -7.06
CA SER A 177 -7.73 5.22 -6.22
C SER A 177 -8.70 4.24 -6.87
N GLY A 178 -9.18 3.25 -6.11
CA GLY A 178 -10.24 2.33 -6.53
C GLY A 178 -10.22 0.99 -5.80
N ASN A 179 -11.18 0.11 -6.11
CA ASN A 179 -11.31 -1.22 -5.49
C ASN A 179 -10.00 -2.03 -5.56
N PHE A 180 -9.24 -1.91 -6.64
CA PHE A 180 -7.99 -2.64 -6.83
C PHE A 180 -6.86 -2.21 -5.88
N MET A 181 -6.87 -1.00 -5.31
CA MET A 181 -5.64 -0.37 -4.76
C MET A 181 -4.95 -1.19 -3.67
N GLY A 182 -5.70 -2.01 -2.90
CA GLY A 182 -5.11 -2.87 -1.87
C GLY A 182 -4.16 -3.91 -2.43
N TYR A 183 -4.37 -4.43 -3.65
CA TYR A 183 -3.48 -5.40 -4.26
C TYR A 183 -2.06 -4.82 -4.44
N PRO A 184 -1.82 -3.80 -5.28
CA PRO A 184 -0.47 -3.25 -5.46
C PRO A 184 0.10 -2.64 -4.17
N THR A 185 -0.74 -2.07 -3.29
CA THR A 185 -0.26 -1.39 -2.08
C THR A 185 0.41 -2.32 -1.08
N VAL A 186 -0.03 -3.58 -0.94
CA VAL A 186 0.52 -4.53 0.06
C VAL A 186 0.94 -5.90 -0.49
N TYR A 187 0.70 -6.21 -1.76
CA TYR A 187 1.26 -7.40 -2.41
C TYR A 187 2.54 -7.11 -3.17
N LEU A 188 2.73 -5.90 -3.70
CA LEU A 188 4.05 -5.51 -4.24
C LEU A 188 4.96 -5.10 -3.09
N ASP A 189 6.20 -5.55 -3.13
CA ASP A 189 7.19 -5.18 -2.14
C ASP A 189 7.82 -3.81 -2.43
N VAL A 190 8.29 -3.14 -1.37
CA VAL A 190 9.00 -1.84 -1.48
C VAL A 190 10.34 -1.90 -0.73
N PRO A 191 11.43 -1.34 -1.30
CA PRO A 191 12.76 -1.47 -0.73
C PRO A 191 12.97 -0.60 0.52
N ASP A 192 12.20 0.47 0.69
CA ASP A 192 12.29 1.40 1.82
C ASP A 192 11.07 2.33 1.89
N VAL A 193 11.11 3.30 2.79
CA VAL A 193 10.05 4.29 3.04
C VAL A 193 9.73 5.17 1.82
N ASP A 194 10.68 5.34 0.89
CA ASP A 194 10.48 6.12 -0.34
C ASP A 194 10.02 5.23 -1.51
N GLY A 195 9.76 3.94 -1.25
CA GLY A 195 9.36 2.97 -2.24
C GLY A 195 7.86 2.96 -2.55
N LEU A 196 7.01 3.52 -1.68
CA LEU A 196 5.57 3.64 -1.93
C LEU A 196 5.16 5.11 -2.09
N VAL A 197 4.57 5.45 -3.23
CA VAL A 197 3.97 6.77 -3.47
C VAL A 197 2.46 6.64 -3.47
N PHE A 198 1.86 6.98 -2.35
CA PHE A 198 0.45 6.71 -2.06
C PHE A 198 -0.40 7.98 -2.18
N THR A 199 -1.24 8.09 -3.22
CA THR A 199 -2.00 9.32 -3.56
C THR A 199 -3.33 9.47 -2.82
N GLN A 200 -3.60 8.65 -1.80
CA GLN A 200 -4.91 8.53 -1.16
C GLN A 200 -5.20 9.56 -0.06
N GLY A 201 -4.45 10.68 0.02
CA GLY A 201 -4.78 11.75 0.96
C GLY A 201 -6.15 12.39 0.68
N PHE A 202 -6.42 12.68 -0.60
CA PHE A 202 -7.73 13.16 -1.08
C PHE A 202 -8.51 12.07 -1.86
N GLN A 203 -7.90 10.90 -2.06
CA GLN A 203 -8.48 9.76 -2.81
C GLN A 203 -8.90 10.10 -4.25
N SER A 204 -8.14 11.00 -4.90
CA SER A 204 -8.41 11.45 -6.28
C SER A 204 -8.19 10.32 -7.30
N VAL A 205 -9.27 9.87 -7.94
CA VAL A 205 -9.20 8.93 -9.07
C VAL A 205 -8.52 9.61 -10.27
N GLY A 206 -7.61 8.90 -10.94
CA GLY A 206 -6.88 9.40 -12.12
C GLY A 206 -5.59 10.16 -11.78
N LEU A 207 -5.23 10.34 -10.51
CA LEU A 207 -3.99 11.01 -10.12
C LEU A 207 -2.77 10.08 -10.18
N GLY A 208 -2.99 8.76 -10.12
CA GLY A 208 -1.93 7.77 -10.01
C GLY A 208 -0.87 7.82 -11.12
N LEU A 209 -1.27 7.98 -12.38
CA LEU A 209 -0.32 7.97 -13.51
C LEU A 209 0.61 9.19 -13.50
N ALA A 210 0.07 10.39 -13.33
CA ALA A 210 0.88 11.61 -13.23
C ALA A 210 1.85 11.55 -12.04
N THR A 211 1.40 10.97 -10.92
CA THR A 211 2.25 10.74 -9.75
C THR A 211 3.40 9.79 -10.05
N ALA A 212 3.12 8.69 -10.75
CA ALA A 212 4.14 7.72 -11.16
C ALA A 212 5.15 8.32 -12.13
N VAL A 213 4.72 9.17 -13.07
CA VAL A 213 5.62 9.92 -13.96
C VAL A 213 6.56 10.81 -13.13
N GLY A 214 6.04 11.56 -12.15
CA GLY A 214 6.85 12.37 -11.25
C GLY A 214 7.85 11.54 -10.44
N ALA A 215 7.41 10.38 -9.91
CA ALA A 215 8.26 9.47 -9.17
C ALA A 215 9.39 8.90 -10.03
N ALA A 216 9.11 8.48 -11.27
CA ALA A 216 10.11 7.96 -12.21
C ALA A 216 11.16 9.02 -12.59
N VAL A 217 10.74 10.29 -12.74
CA VAL A 217 11.67 11.40 -12.97
C VAL A 217 12.53 11.69 -11.73
N ALA A 218 11.94 11.62 -10.53
CA ALA A 218 12.65 11.89 -9.28
C ALA A 218 13.60 10.76 -8.85
N ARG A 219 13.26 9.51 -9.22
CA ARG A 219 13.98 8.28 -8.84
C ARG A 219 14.30 7.41 -10.06
N PRO A 220 15.15 7.91 -10.99
CA PRO A 220 15.54 7.15 -12.18
C PRO A 220 16.41 5.93 -11.86
N ASP A 221 16.88 5.80 -10.60
CA ASP A 221 17.62 4.66 -10.07
C ASP A 221 16.72 3.43 -9.81
N ARG A 222 15.39 3.57 -9.95
CA ARG A 222 14.39 2.53 -9.63
C ARG A 222 13.46 2.27 -10.80
N VAL A 223 12.99 1.03 -10.93
CA VAL A 223 11.84 0.73 -11.78
C VAL A 223 10.59 1.31 -11.12
N THR A 224 9.89 2.21 -11.81
CA THR A 224 8.63 2.74 -11.29
C THR A 224 7.45 1.92 -11.82
N VAL A 225 6.54 1.58 -10.92
CA VAL A 225 5.29 0.87 -11.22
C VAL A 225 4.13 1.80 -10.93
N ALA A 226 3.32 2.12 -11.95
CA ALA A 226 2.04 2.80 -11.79
C ALA A 226 0.93 1.76 -11.74
N ALA A 227 0.30 1.56 -10.59
CA ALA A 227 -0.84 0.66 -10.43
C ALA A 227 -2.15 1.44 -10.47
N LEU A 228 -2.94 1.23 -11.51
CA LEU A 228 -4.12 2.02 -11.85
C LEU A 228 -5.37 1.12 -11.99
N GLY A 229 -6.55 1.67 -11.73
CA GLY A 229 -7.81 1.09 -12.23
C GLY A 229 -8.03 1.54 -13.67
N ASP A 230 -8.82 0.81 -14.45
CA ASP A 230 -9.20 1.18 -15.83
C ASP A 230 -9.81 2.58 -15.93
N GLY A 231 -10.75 2.92 -15.05
CA GLY A 231 -11.37 4.25 -15.03
C GLY A 231 -10.35 5.36 -14.78
N GLY A 232 -9.47 5.20 -13.78
CA GLY A 232 -8.41 6.16 -13.47
C GLY A 232 -7.34 6.26 -14.57
N ALA A 233 -6.98 5.13 -15.17
CA ALA A 233 -6.07 5.07 -16.32
C ALA A 233 -6.63 5.84 -17.52
N LEU A 234 -7.93 5.72 -17.80
CA LEU A 234 -8.59 6.45 -18.90
C LEU A 234 -8.72 7.96 -18.62
N MET A 235 -8.95 8.37 -17.37
CA MET A 235 -8.95 9.80 -16.99
C MET A 235 -7.60 10.47 -17.25
N SER A 236 -6.51 9.72 -17.10
CA SER A 236 -5.13 10.25 -17.16
C SER A 236 -4.34 9.77 -18.37
N ALA A 237 -4.97 9.10 -19.33
CA ALA A 237 -4.29 8.41 -20.44
C ALA A 237 -3.35 9.31 -21.26
N ALA A 238 -3.62 10.61 -21.33
CA ALA A 238 -2.74 11.58 -22.00
C ALA A 238 -1.33 11.63 -21.41
N GLU A 239 -1.13 11.27 -20.14
CA GLU A 239 0.20 11.22 -19.51
C GLU A 239 1.07 10.06 -20.02
N LEU A 240 0.50 9.10 -20.75
CA LEU A 240 1.28 8.10 -21.48
C LEU A 240 2.16 8.74 -22.57
N ASP A 241 1.70 9.82 -23.21
CA ASP A 241 2.54 10.64 -24.12
C ASP A 241 3.74 11.20 -23.36
N THR A 242 3.49 11.80 -22.18
CA THR A 242 4.55 12.37 -21.35
C THR A 242 5.59 11.32 -21.00
N ALA A 243 5.15 10.13 -20.54
CA ALA A 243 6.04 9.04 -20.18
C ALA A 243 6.87 8.54 -21.36
N ALA A 244 6.25 8.38 -22.55
CA ALA A 244 6.93 7.94 -23.76
C ALA A 244 7.92 8.99 -24.28
N ARG A 245 7.52 10.26 -24.34
CA ARG A 245 8.36 11.39 -24.78
C ARG A 245 9.58 11.62 -23.89
N LEU A 246 9.46 11.30 -22.60
CA LEU A 246 10.58 11.36 -21.65
C LEU A 246 11.43 10.07 -21.62
N GLY A 247 11.00 9.00 -22.31
CA GLY A 247 11.70 7.72 -22.33
C GLY A 247 11.80 7.06 -20.96
N LEU A 248 10.73 7.11 -20.16
CA LEU A 248 10.75 6.62 -18.79
C LEU A 248 10.64 5.09 -18.72
N GLY A 249 11.46 4.47 -17.86
CA GLY A 249 11.36 3.07 -17.42
C GLY A 249 10.19 2.84 -16.47
N LEU A 250 8.98 3.09 -16.98
CA LEU A 250 7.72 3.07 -16.23
C LEU A 250 6.86 1.87 -16.63
N LEU A 251 6.58 0.98 -15.69
CA LEU A 251 5.60 -0.10 -15.85
C LEU A 251 4.22 0.39 -15.39
N VAL A 252 3.28 0.54 -16.30
CA VAL A 252 1.89 0.87 -15.97
C VAL A 252 1.08 -0.42 -15.93
N VAL A 253 0.50 -0.75 -14.78
CA VAL A 253 -0.37 -1.91 -14.59
C VAL A 253 -1.79 -1.42 -14.37
N VAL A 254 -2.66 -1.71 -15.32
CA VAL A 254 -4.09 -1.38 -15.26
C VAL A 254 -4.87 -2.61 -14.82
N TYR A 255 -5.48 -2.53 -13.64
CA TYR A 255 -6.41 -3.51 -13.10
C TYR A 255 -7.79 -3.24 -13.68
N ASP A 256 -8.08 -3.88 -14.81
CA ASP A 256 -9.26 -3.63 -15.64
C ASP A 256 -10.39 -4.59 -15.29
N ASP A 257 -11.29 -4.13 -14.43
CA ASP A 257 -12.54 -4.81 -14.08
C ASP A 257 -13.75 -4.32 -14.90
N GLU A 258 -13.52 -3.38 -15.82
CA GLU A 258 -14.52 -2.72 -16.68
C GLU A 258 -15.56 -1.92 -15.87
N ALA A 259 -15.17 -1.35 -14.73
CA ALA A 259 -16.07 -0.61 -13.84
C ALA A 259 -15.35 0.41 -12.94
N TYR A 260 -16.11 1.33 -12.36
CA TYR A 260 -15.73 1.89 -11.06
C TYR A 260 -16.08 0.87 -9.97
N GLY A 261 -15.22 -0.15 -9.83
CA GLY A 261 -15.48 -1.30 -8.96
C GLY A 261 -15.81 -0.95 -7.51
N ALA A 262 -15.28 0.16 -6.98
CA ALA A 262 -15.61 0.63 -5.64
C ALA A 262 -17.12 0.93 -5.50
N GLU A 263 -17.70 1.61 -6.49
CA GLU A 263 -19.12 1.97 -6.50
C GLU A 263 -20.01 0.77 -6.76
N VAL A 264 -19.58 -0.13 -7.65
CA VAL A 264 -20.27 -1.40 -7.90
C VAL A 264 -20.43 -2.20 -6.59
N HIS A 265 -19.35 -2.30 -5.81
CA HIS A 265 -19.37 -3.12 -4.61
C HIS A 265 -19.98 -2.43 -3.38
N HIS A 266 -19.96 -1.09 -3.31
CA HIS A 266 -20.58 -0.35 -2.22
C HIS A 266 -22.08 -0.18 -2.42
N PHE A 267 -22.50 0.31 -3.59
CA PHE A 267 -23.90 0.67 -3.87
C PHE A 267 -24.72 -0.49 -4.45
N GLY A 268 -24.09 -1.42 -5.18
CA GLY A 268 -24.77 -2.58 -5.77
C GLY A 268 -25.56 -3.43 -4.76
N PRO A 269 -24.97 -3.83 -3.62
CA PRO A 269 -25.68 -4.58 -2.57
C PRO A 269 -26.90 -3.86 -1.98
N GLN A 270 -26.95 -2.53 -2.09
CA GLN A 270 -28.06 -1.68 -1.63
C GLN A 270 -29.17 -1.55 -2.69
N GLY A 271 -29.00 -2.16 -3.88
CA GLY A 271 -29.98 -2.16 -4.97
C GLY A 271 -29.93 -0.92 -5.86
N HIS A 272 -28.88 -0.11 -5.79
CA HIS A 272 -28.72 1.05 -6.66
C HIS A 272 -28.39 0.62 -8.12
N PRO A 273 -28.83 1.40 -9.13
CA PRO A 273 -28.44 1.18 -10.52
C PRO A 273 -26.92 1.31 -10.72
N LEU A 274 -26.36 0.47 -11.60
CA LEU A 274 -24.91 0.38 -11.84
C LEU A 274 -24.50 0.76 -13.28
N ASP A 275 -25.45 1.17 -14.11
CA ASP A 275 -25.25 1.45 -15.54
C ASP A 275 -24.32 2.65 -15.82
N THR A 276 -24.13 3.54 -14.85
CA THR A 276 -23.23 4.70 -14.96
C THR A 276 -21.81 4.42 -14.47
N VAL A 277 -21.59 3.27 -13.82
CA VAL A 277 -20.32 2.88 -13.19
C VAL A 277 -19.78 1.55 -13.71
N THR A 278 -20.42 0.98 -14.74
CA THR A 278 -19.96 -0.20 -15.47
C THR A 278 -19.80 0.17 -16.94
N PHE A 279 -18.76 -0.34 -17.58
CA PHE A 279 -18.32 0.13 -18.90
C PHE A 279 -18.26 -1.00 -19.92
N PRO A 280 -18.47 -0.70 -21.21
CA PRO A 280 -18.10 -1.64 -22.25
C PRO A 280 -16.58 -1.85 -22.26
N PRO A 281 -16.09 -3.02 -22.69
CA PRO A 281 -14.65 -3.28 -22.79
C PRO A 281 -13.91 -2.23 -23.63
N ALA A 282 -12.83 -1.66 -23.09
CA ALA A 282 -11.91 -0.76 -23.79
C ALA A 282 -10.60 -1.46 -24.18
N ASP A 283 -9.98 -1.04 -25.30
CA ASP A 283 -8.62 -1.45 -25.70
C ASP A 283 -7.58 -0.44 -25.19
N ILE A 284 -7.32 -0.47 -23.88
CA ILE A 284 -6.37 0.44 -23.21
C ILE A 284 -4.95 0.18 -23.71
N ALA A 285 -4.59 -1.09 -23.98
CA ALA A 285 -3.30 -1.44 -24.58
C ALA A 285 -3.14 -0.82 -25.98
N GLY A 286 -4.19 -0.82 -26.81
CA GLY A 286 -4.21 -0.13 -28.10
C GLY A 286 -4.02 1.38 -27.96
N VAL A 287 -4.70 2.01 -27.01
CA VAL A 287 -4.52 3.44 -26.70
C VAL A 287 -3.07 3.74 -26.28
N ALA A 288 -2.47 2.90 -25.42
CA ALA A 288 -1.08 3.05 -24.99
C ALA A 288 -0.10 2.98 -26.17
N ARG A 289 -0.29 2.04 -27.11
CA ARG A 289 0.53 1.97 -28.33
C ARG A 289 0.39 3.23 -29.20
N ALA A 290 -0.80 3.82 -29.26
CA ALA A 290 -1.01 5.07 -29.99
C ALA A 290 -0.24 6.26 -29.39
N TYR A 291 0.04 6.24 -28.08
CA TYR A 291 0.92 7.19 -27.40
C TYR A 291 2.42 6.83 -27.46
N GLY A 292 2.78 5.73 -28.14
CA GLY A 292 4.19 5.31 -28.28
C GLY A 292 4.74 4.48 -27.13
N CYS A 293 3.88 3.93 -26.27
CA CYS A 293 4.27 2.95 -25.26
C CYS A 293 4.31 1.53 -25.85
N ASP A 294 5.11 0.65 -25.25
CA ASP A 294 4.91 -0.78 -25.43
C ASP A 294 3.67 -1.20 -24.63
N ALA A 295 2.91 -2.19 -25.10
CA ALA A 295 1.71 -2.61 -24.39
C ALA A 295 1.25 -4.04 -24.68
N LEU A 296 0.75 -4.70 -23.65
CA LEU A 296 0.13 -6.03 -23.70
C LEU A 296 -1.18 -6.10 -22.91
N THR A 297 -2.06 -7.01 -23.33
CA THR A 297 -3.25 -7.38 -22.57
C THR A 297 -3.00 -8.70 -21.85
N VAL A 298 -3.24 -8.73 -20.55
CA VAL A 298 -3.03 -9.89 -19.68
C VAL A 298 -4.38 -10.44 -19.23
N ARG A 299 -4.58 -11.74 -19.39
CA ARG A 299 -5.78 -12.48 -18.92
C ARG A 299 -5.42 -13.63 -18.01
N ARG A 300 -4.17 -14.07 -18.04
CA ARG A 300 -3.58 -15.09 -17.17
C ARG A 300 -2.17 -14.67 -16.77
N VAL A 301 -1.67 -15.25 -15.68
CA VAL A 301 -0.31 -14.97 -15.17
C VAL A 301 0.76 -15.25 -16.23
N GLU A 302 0.57 -16.28 -17.06
CA GLU A 302 1.53 -16.65 -18.12
C GLU A 302 1.66 -15.57 -19.20
N ASP A 303 0.66 -14.69 -19.35
CA ASP A 303 0.72 -13.58 -20.30
C ASP A 303 1.71 -12.49 -19.86
N LEU A 304 2.28 -12.57 -18.65
CA LEU A 304 3.27 -11.61 -18.12
C LEU A 304 4.69 -11.84 -18.63
N GLU A 305 4.98 -12.89 -19.41
CA GLU A 305 6.34 -13.15 -19.90
C GLU A 305 6.97 -11.95 -20.64
N PRO A 306 6.25 -11.16 -21.47
CA PRO A 306 6.81 -9.96 -22.08
C PRO A 306 7.27 -8.87 -21.08
N VAL A 307 6.75 -8.88 -19.83
CA VAL A 307 7.23 -7.99 -18.77
C VAL A 307 8.66 -8.37 -18.37
N ARG A 308 9.00 -9.67 -18.34
CA ARG A 308 10.37 -10.14 -18.10
C ARG A 308 11.32 -9.65 -19.19
N ASP A 309 10.91 -9.77 -20.44
CA ASP A 309 11.71 -9.31 -21.58
C ASP A 309 11.96 -7.80 -21.50
N TRP A 310 10.91 -7.01 -21.23
CA TRP A 310 11.03 -5.56 -21.03
C TRP A 310 11.97 -5.21 -19.88
N LEU A 311 11.86 -5.89 -18.73
CA LEU A 311 12.76 -5.69 -17.58
C LEU A 311 14.22 -6.01 -17.88
N SER A 312 14.49 -6.89 -18.86
CA SER A 312 15.86 -7.23 -19.29
C SER A 312 16.44 -6.27 -20.34
N GLY A 313 15.60 -5.44 -20.94
CA GLY A 313 15.96 -4.50 -21.99
C GLY A 313 16.39 -3.12 -21.47
N PRO A 314 16.65 -2.17 -22.38
CA PRO A 314 16.81 -0.78 -22.01
C PRO A 314 15.44 -0.25 -21.54
N LEU A 315 15.37 0.16 -20.27
CA LEU A 315 14.15 0.73 -19.67
C LEU A 315 13.92 2.17 -20.14
N ASP A 316 13.88 2.37 -21.46
CA ASP A 316 13.79 3.68 -22.12
C ASP A 316 12.44 3.92 -22.80
N ARG A 317 11.47 3.02 -22.56
CA ARG A 317 10.09 3.14 -23.03
C ARG A 317 9.13 2.58 -21.97
N PRO A 318 8.00 3.25 -21.73
CA PRO A 318 6.99 2.72 -20.82
C PRO A 318 6.36 1.44 -21.36
N LEU A 319 6.04 0.51 -20.45
CA LEU A 319 5.25 -0.68 -20.74
C LEU A 319 3.90 -0.58 -20.07
N VAL A 320 2.82 -0.72 -20.84
CA VAL A 320 1.44 -0.77 -20.31
C VAL A 320 0.92 -2.20 -20.32
N VAL A 321 0.64 -2.73 -19.14
CA VAL A 321 -0.05 -4.00 -18.91
C VAL A 321 -1.52 -3.71 -18.64
N GLN A 322 -2.39 -3.99 -19.60
CA GLN A 322 -3.83 -4.01 -19.39
C GLN A 322 -4.24 -5.39 -18.88
N ALA A 323 -4.35 -5.55 -17.56
CA ALA A 323 -4.75 -6.81 -16.97
C ALA A 323 -6.26 -6.88 -16.78
N LYS A 324 -6.92 -7.78 -17.49
CA LYS A 324 -8.35 -8.07 -17.29
C LYS A 324 -8.51 -8.82 -15.99
N VAL A 325 -9.02 -8.17 -14.94
CA VAL A 325 -9.13 -8.76 -13.61
C VAL A 325 -10.54 -9.22 -13.28
N THR A 326 -10.66 -10.20 -12.38
CA THR A 326 -11.95 -10.68 -11.87
C THR A 326 -12.64 -9.58 -11.06
N ALA A 327 -13.96 -9.44 -11.28
CA ALA A 327 -14.78 -8.37 -10.69
C ALA A 327 -15.92 -8.87 -9.79
N ASP A 328 -15.97 -10.18 -9.50
CA ASP A 328 -17.12 -10.82 -8.85
C ASP A 328 -17.24 -10.48 -7.35
N ARG A 329 -16.18 -9.96 -6.74
CA ARG A 329 -16.11 -9.63 -5.31
C ARG A 329 -15.33 -8.35 -5.06
N PRO A 330 -15.68 -7.59 -4.02
CA PRO A 330 -14.83 -6.51 -3.55
C PRO A 330 -13.47 -7.07 -3.11
N SER A 331 -12.45 -6.23 -3.23
CA SER A 331 -11.21 -6.44 -2.51
C SER A 331 -11.46 -6.47 -1.00
N TRP A 332 -10.58 -7.14 -0.24
CA TRP A 332 -10.74 -7.23 1.21
C TRP A 332 -10.66 -5.85 1.87
N TRP A 333 -9.79 -4.96 1.36
CA TRP A 333 -9.57 -3.65 1.96
C TRP A 333 -10.80 -2.76 1.76
N LEU A 334 -11.43 -2.81 0.57
CA LEU A 334 -12.66 -2.06 0.30
C LEU A 334 -13.82 -2.59 1.15
N ALA A 335 -13.92 -3.92 1.28
CA ALA A 335 -14.91 -4.53 2.14
C ALA A 335 -14.72 -4.12 3.61
N GLU A 336 -13.48 -3.97 4.08
CA GLU A 336 -13.15 -3.45 5.41
C GLU A 336 -13.50 -1.96 5.54
N ALA A 337 -13.09 -1.14 4.57
CA ALA A 337 -13.29 0.30 4.51
C ALA A 337 -14.76 0.71 4.68
N PHE A 338 -15.68 -0.09 4.13
CA PHE A 338 -17.11 0.20 4.18
C PHE A 338 -17.89 -0.57 5.26
N ARG A 339 -17.23 -1.29 6.18
CA ARG A 339 -17.95 -1.92 7.32
C ARG A 339 -18.59 -0.90 8.26
N SER A 340 -18.07 0.32 8.27
CA SER A 340 -18.48 1.42 9.13
C SER A 340 -19.61 2.29 8.57
N HIS A 341 -20.07 2.02 7.34
CA HIS A 341 -21.08 2.80 6.62
C HIS A 341 -22.42 2.06 6.52
#